data_AF-A0A939RAW8-F1
#
_entry.id   AF-A0A939RAW8-F1
#
_cell.length_a   1.000
_cell.length_b   1.000
_cell.length_c   1.000
_cell.angle_alpha   90.00
_cell.angle_beta   90.00
_cell.angle_gamma   90.00
#
_symmetry.space_group_name_H-M   'P 1'
#
loop_
_entity.id
_entity.type
_entity.pdbx_description
1 polymer ?
#
loop_
_entity_poly.entity_id
_entity_poly.type
_entity_poly.pdbx_seq_one_letter_code
_entity_poly.pdbx_strand_id
1 'polypeptide(L)'
;MAKITVHPSFEIGEISNRLFSAFLEPIGTMVNGFMYNPKHPTADEQGFRGDVINALKATGLPAVRLPGGNFVSAWQWKDSIGPKSERKVHLDPAWYQFIPNDVGHDEYLQWAEKINTESLYTINMGTGTMQDAMDLVEYTNFEGGSYWSDLRKKNGHEAPYKVKMYYLGN
;
A
#
# COMPACT_ATOMS: atom_id res chain seq x y z
N MET A 1 39.80 24.15 11.83
CA MET A 1 39.15 24.44 10.54
C MET A 1 38.72 23.11 9.92
N ALA A 2 37.48 23.00 9.46
CA ALA A 2 37.04 21.85 8.68
C ALA A 2 37.40 22.07 7.19
N LYS A 3 37.82 21.00 6.50
CA LYS A 3 38.10 21.01 5.05
C LYS A 3 37.28 19.91 4.39
N ILE A 4 36.57 20.26 3.31
CA ILE A 4 35.80 19.33 2.47
C ILE A 4 36.44 19.34 1.07
N THR A 5 36.55 18.17 0.45
CA THR A 5 37.03 18.01 -0.94
C THR A 5 36.02 17.16 -1.70
N VAL A 6 35.61 17.61 -2.90
CA VAL A 6 34.71 16.88 -3.79
C VAL A 6 35.40 16.73 -5.12
N HIS A 7 35.62 15.50 -5.56
CA HIS A 7 36.28 15.20 -6.84
C HIS A 7 35.40 14.23 -7.65
N PRO A 8 34.95 14.59 -8.87
CA PRO A 8 33.99 13.78 -9.62
C PRO A 8 34.44 12.35 -9.89
N SER A 9 35.75 12.10 -10.07
CA SER A 9 36.28 10.75 -10.30
C SER A 9 36.29 9.83 -9.07
N PHE A 10 35.99 10.35 -7.86
CA PHE A 10 35.92 9.55 -6.64
C PHE A 10 34.45 9.16 -6.39
N GLU A 11 33.95 8.26 -7.24
CA GLU A 11 32.57 7.76 -7.18
C GLU A 11 32.42 6.66 -6.11
N ILE A 12 31.28 6.64 -5.42
CA ILE A 12 30.93 5.57 -4.45
C ILE A 12 29.97 4.55 -5.10
N GLY A 13 28.97 5.04 -5.83
CA GLY A 13 27.97 4.21 -6.49
C GLY A 13 26.76 5.03 -6.96
N GLU A 14 25.80 4.36 -7.60
CA GLU A 14 24.56 4.97 -8.04
C GLU A 14 23.59 5.20 -6.86
N ILE A 15 23.03 6.40 -6.77
CA ILE A 15 22.00 6.71 -5.77
C ILE A 15 20.67 6.16 -6.29
N SER A 16 20.19 5.09 -5.67
CA SER A 16 18.87 4.55 -5.98
C SER A 16 17.76 5.53 -5.62
N ASN A 17 16.83 5.78 -6.55
CA ASN A 17 15.65 6.61 -6.30
C ASN A 17 14.83 6.10 -5.10
N ARG A 18 14.82 4.79 -4.81
CA ARG A 18 14.08 4.23 -3.66
C ARG A 18 14.60 4.72 -2.29
N LEU A 19 15.79 5.33 -2.21
CA LEU A 19 16.26 6.01 -0.99
C LEU A 19 15.36 7.18 -0.58
N PHE A 20 14.60 7.74 -1.52
CA PHE A 20 13.64 8.82 -1.31
C PHE A 20 12.19 8.29 -1.18
N SER A 21 12.02 7.00 -0.88
CA SER A 21 10.72 6.39 -0.63
C SER A 21 10.08 6.85 0.68
N ALA A 22 8.79 6.61 0.82
CA ALA A 22 8.03 6.88 2.04
C ALA A 22 7.39 5.62 2.62
N PHE A 23 6.73 5.78 3.75
CA PHE A 23 6.03 4.72 4.46
C PHE A 23 4.64 5.18 4.86
N LEU A 24 3.65 4.29 4.72
CA LEU A 24 2.29 4.53 5.12
C LEU A 24 1.69 3.32 5.83
N GLU A 25 1.20 3.56 7.04
CA GLU A 25 0.53 2.61 7.90
C GLU A 25 -0.83 3.19 8.32
N PRO A 26 -1.87 2.36 8.48
CA PRO A 26 -3.13 2.80 9.08
C PRO A 26 -2.98 3.03 10.60
N ILE A 27 -2.10 3.95 11.01
CA ILE A 27 -1.98 4.41 12.39
C ILE A 27 -2.74 5.73 12.56
N GLY A 28 -3.69 5.77 13.49
CA GLY A 28 -4.54 6.93 13.71
C GLY A 28 -5.28 7.36 12.43
N THR A 29 -5.07 8.60 11.99
CA THR A 29 -5.78 9.18 10.83
C THR A 29 -4.99 9.12 9.52
N MET A 30 -3.85 8.43 9.47
CA MET A 30 -2.99 8.36 8.28
C MET A 30 -3.71 7.76 7.07
N VAL A 31 -4.54 6.73 7.29
CA VAL A 31 -5.40 6.17 6.25
C VAL A 31 -6.76 6.85 6.27
N ASN A 32 -7.53 6.67 7.34
CA ASN A 32 -8.84 7.29 7.49
C ASN A 32 -8.70 8.74 7.97
N GLY A 33 -8.58 9.67 7.03
CA GLY A 33 -8.43 11.10 7.25
C GLY A 33 -7.46 11.75 6.26
N PHE A 34 -6.21 11.28 6.21
CA PHE A 34 -5.18 11.78 5.30
C PHE A 34 -5.28 11.15 3.91
N MET A 35 -5.17 9.83 3.78
CA MET A 35 -5.30 9.14 2.47
C MET A 35 -6.75 9.16 1.97
N TYR A 36 -7.68 8.72 2.83
CA TYR A 36 -9.06 8.42 2.50
C TYR A 36 -9.99 9.22 3.41
N ASN A 37 -10.82 10.06 2.80
CA ASN A 37 -11.87 10.81 3.47
C ASN A 37 -12.96 11.17 2.46
N PRO A 38 -14.00 10.34 2.28
CA PRO A 38 -15.03 10.55 1.27
C PRO A 38 -15.90 11.79 1.49
N LYS A 39 -15.81 12.41 2.67
CA LYS A 39 -16.52 13.66 3.00
C LYS A 39 -15.67 14.91 2.71
N HIS A 40 -14.40 14.74 2.33
CA HIS A 40 -13.51 15.86 2.06
C HIS A 40 -13.88 16.54 0.73
N PRO A 41 -13.83 17.88 0.61
CA PRO A 41 -14.22 18.57 -0.63
C PRO A 41 -13.40 18.19 -1.88
N THR A 42 -12.21 17.65 -1.67
CA THR A 42 -11.29 17.21 -2.74
C THR A 42 -11.31 15.70 -2.95
N ALA A 43 -12.19 14.96 -2.26
CA ALA A 43 -12.25 13.52 -2.39
C ALA A 43 -12.64 13.12 -3.81
N ASP A 44 -11.95 12.13 -4.38
CA ASP A 44 -12.35 11.52 -5.64
C ASP A 44 -13.54 10.56 -5.45
N GLU A 45 -14.01 9.97 -6.56
CA GLU A 45 -15.14 9.03 -6.55
C GLU A 45 -14.91 7.78 -5.69
N GLN A 46 -13.65 7.43 -5.43
CA GLN A 46 -13.30 6.31 -4.55
C GLN A 46 -13.21 6.74 -3.08
N GLY A 47 -13.17 8.04 -2.79
CA GLY A 47 -13.05 8.62 -1.46
C GLY A 47 -11.63 9.05 -1.08
N PHE A 48 -10.66 8.98 -2.00
CA PHE A 48 -9.30 9.42 -1.75
C PHE A 48 -9.17 10.93 -1.84
N ARG A 49 -8.38 11.53 -0.97
CA ARG A 49 -8.11 12.97 -1.01
C ARG A 49 -7.27 13.35 -2.24
N GLY A 50 -7.91 14.02 -3.20
CA GLY A 50 -7.28 14.46 -4.44
C GLY A 50 -6.18 15.49 -4.23
N ASP A 51 -6.29 16.35 -3.22
CA ASP A 51 -5.23 17.31 -2.86
C ASP A 51 -3.97 16.61 -2.31
N VAL A 52 -4.15 15.55 -1.53
CA VAL A 52 -3.02 14.71 -1.06
C VAL A 52 -2.37 13.97 -2.23
N ILE A 53 -3.16 13.36 -3.11
CA ILE A 53 -2.66 12.69 -4.32
C ILE A 53 -1.84 13.67 -5.17
N ASN A 54 -2.36 14.87 -5.42
CA ASN A 54 -1.69 15.88 -6.25
C ASN A 54 -0.39 16.39 -5.60
N ALA A 55 -0.39 16.59 -4.27
CA ALA A 55 0.82 16.97 -3.54
C ALA A 55 1.90 15.88 -3.63
N LEU A 56 1.54 14.60 -3.44
CA LEU A 56 2.49 13.48 -3.52
C LEU A 56 2.99 13.23 -4.95
N LYS A 57 2.17 13.45 -5.97
CA LYS A 57 2.64 13.48 -7.36
C LYS A 57 3.71 14.53 -7.60
N ALA A 58 3.49 15.74 -7.08
CA ALA A 58 4.38 16.87 -7.30
C ALA A 58 5.76 16.67 -6.67
N THR A 59 5.90 15.81 -5.65
CA THR A 59 7.21 15.47 -5.06
C THR A 59 8.00 14.46 -5.90
N GLY A 60 7.37 13.77 -6.84
CA GLY A 60 7.98 12.67 -7.59
C GLY A 60 8.31 11.47 -6.70
N LEU A 61 7.49 11.21 -5.67
CA LEU A 61 7.69 10.13 -4.71
C LEU A 61 7.90 8.77 -5.41
N PRO A 62 9.11 8.17 -5.36
CA PRO A 62 9.43 7.04 -6.22
C PRO A 62 8.79 5.74 -5.74
N ALA A 63 8.64 5.55 -4.43
CA ALA A 63 8.02 4.37 -3.87
C ALA A 63 7.41 4.65 -2.48
N VAL A 64 6.43 3.82 -2.09
CA VAL A 64 5.81 3.83 -0.76
C VAL A 64 5.67 2.42 -0.23
N ARG A 65 6.16 2.20 1.00
CA ARG A 65 5.85 0.97 1.74
C ARG A 65 4.43 1.04 2.30
N LEU A 66 3.56 0.10 1.91
CA LEU A 66 2.15 0.05 2.31
C LEU A 66 1.50 -1.34 2.09
N PRO A 67 0.34 -1.60 2.71
CA PRO A 67 0.13 -1.20 4.10
C PRO A 67 1.27 -1.81 4.93
N GLY A 68 1.66 -1.18 6.02
CA GLY A 68 2.73 -1.76 6.80
C GLY A 68 2.73 -1.32 8.23
N GLY A 69 3.89 -1.58 8.81
CA GLY A 69 4.16 -1.48 10.24
C GLY A 69 3.51 -2.61 11.01
N ASN A 70 3.39 -2.39 12.31
CA ASN A 70 2.90 -3.37 13.27
C ASN A 70 1.47 -3.81 12.92
N PHE A 71 0.68 -2.92 12.30
CA PHE A 71 -0.68 -3.22 11.83
C PHE A 71 -0.75 -4.49 10.98
N VAL A 72 0.17 -4.68 10.04
CA VAL A 72 0.04 -5.75 9.04
C VAL A 72 0.17 -7.12 9.68
N SER A 73 0.89 -7.24 10.80
CA SER A 73 1.17 -8.51 11.48
C SER A 73 -0.07 -9.16 12.10
N ALA A 74 -1.20 -8.43 12.16
CA ALA A 74 -2.49 -8.97 12.58
C ALA A 74 -3.62 -8.77 11.55
N TRP A 75 -3.33 -8.19 10.38
CA TRP A 75 -4.34 -7.83 9.41
C TRP A 75 -4.66 -8.97 8.43
N GLN A 76 -5.96 -9.24 8.23
CA GLN A 76 -6.46 -10.26 7.32
C GLN A 76 -6.91 -9.64 5.99
N TRP A 77 -6.00 -9.61 5.01
CA TRP A 77 -6.22 -8.92 3.73
C TRP A 77 -7.47 -9.41 2.97
N LYS A 78 -7.84 -10.70 3.11
CA LYS A 78 -9.03 -11.30 2.48
C LYS A 78 -10.34 -10.67 2.98
N ASP A 79 -10.37 -10.20 4.22
CA ASP A 79 -11.54 -9.50 4.77
C ASP A 79 -11.62 -8.03 4.29
N SER A 80 -10.64 -7.58 3.51
CA SER A 80 -10.53 -6.21 3.01
C SER A 80 -10.79 -6.04 1.51
N ILE A 81 -11.00 -7.13 0.77
CA ILE A 81 -11.31 -7.11 -0.67
C ILE A 81 -12.82 -7.26 -0.92
N GLY A 82 -13.26 -7.01 -2.16
CA GLY A 82 -14.66 -7.16 -2.55
C GLY A 82 -15.55 -5.99 -2.08
N PRO A 83 -16.89 -6.16 -2.16
CA PRO A 83 -17.84 -5.11 -1.83
C PRO A 83 -17.66 -4.58 -0.40
N LYS A 84 -17.54 -3.25 -0.23
CA LYS A 84 -17.31 -2.63 1.10
C LYS A 84 -18.35 -3.05 2.14
N SER A 85 -19.60 -3.28 1.74
CA SER A 85 -20.69 -3.73 2.62
C SER A 85 -20.51 -5.13 3.20
N GLU A 86 -19.64 -5.96 2.61
CA GLU A 86 -19.37 -7.34 3.05
C GLU A 86 -18.05 -7.45 3.83
N ARG A 87 -17.28 -6.37 3.91
CA ARG A 87 -15.98 -6.35 4.59
C ARG A 87 -16.17 -6.39 6.11
N LYS A 88 -15.26 -7.08 6.80
CA LYS A 88 -15.33 -7.25 8.26
C LYS A 88 -14.57 -6.15 8.96
N VAL A 89 -15.15 -5.67 10.06
CA VAL A 89 -14.47 -4.78 11.00
C VAL A 89 -13.60 -5.63 11.93
N HIS A 90 -12.34 -5.25 12.09
CA HIS A 90 -11.40 -5.91 12.99
C HIS A 90 -10.89 -4.97 14.09
N LEU A 91 -10.41 -5.55 15.18
CA LEU A 91 -9.57 -4.82 16.13
C LEU A 91 -8.13 -4.90 15.66
N ASP A 92 -7.47 -3.75 15.57
CA ASP A 92 -6.04 -3.64 15.39
C ASP A 92 -5.34 -3.71 16.76
N PRO A 93 -4.61 -4.79 17.07
CA PRO A 93 -3.91 -4.93 18.33
C PRO A 93 -2.65 -4.05 18.42
N ALA A 94 -2.12 -3.55 17.29
CA ALA A 94 -0.91 -2.72 17.30
C ALA A 94 -1.21 -1.30 17.80
N TRP A 95 -2.33 -0.73 17.34
CA TRP A 95 -2.69 0.66 17.62
C TRP A 95 -4.00 0.83 18.38
N TYR A 96 -4.59 -0.27 18.87
CA TYR A 96 -5.79 -0.27 19.70
C TYR A 96 -6.97 0.50 19.07
N GLN A 97 -7.26 0.19 17.81
CA GLN A 97 -8.30 0.88 17.03
C GLN A 97 -9.15 -0.12 16.24
N PHE A 98 -10.30 0.35 15.75
CA PHE A 98 -11.13 -0.41 14.81
C PHE A 98 -10.65 -0.20 13.39
N ILE A 99 -10.62 -1.28 12.62
CA ILE A 99 -10.25 -1.30 11.21
C ILE A 99 -11.48 -1.72 10.43
N PRO A 100 -12.23 -0.76 9.86
CA PRO A 100 -13.44 -1.07 9.12
C PRO A 100 -13.17 -1.70 7.75
N ASN A 101 -11.92 -1.64 7.26
CA ASN A 101 -11.52 -2.05 5.92
C ASN A 101 -12.21 -1.26 4.79
N ASP A 102 -12.56 0.01 5.04
CA ASP A 102 -12.99 0.96 3.99
C ASP A 102 -11.90 1.18 2.93
N VAL A 103 -10.64 1.08 3.35
CA VAL A 103 -9.43 0.98 2.52
C VAL A 103 -8.82 -0.38 2.79
N GLY A 104 -8.83 -1.24 1.76
CA GLY A 104 -8.30 -2.58 1.79
C GLY A 104 -7.19 -2.78 0.76
N HIS A 105 -6.87 -4.05 0.48
CA HIS A 105 -5.79 -4.43 -0.42
C HIS A 105 -5.83 -3.70 -1.77
N ASP A 106 -7.00 -3.69 -2.42
CA ASP A 106 -7.21 -3.04 -3.71
C ASP A 106 -7.04 -1.51 -3.62
N GLU A 107 -7.63 -0.88 -2.61
CA GLU A 107 -7.58 0.57 -2.45
C GLU A 107 -6.14 1.07 -2.20
N TYR A 108 -5.33 0.36 -1.42
CA TYR A 108 -3.92 0.73 -1.22
C TYR A 108 -3.12 0.76 -2.54
N LEU A 109 -3.34 -0.23 -3.40
CA LEU A 109 -2.62 -0.36 -4.67
C LEU A 109 -3.13 0.65 -5.70
N GLN A 110 -4.45 0.83 -5.81
CA GLN A 110 -5.04 1.84 -6.68
C GLN A 110 -4.64 3.27 -6.25
N TRP A 111 -4.47 3.52 -4.95
CA TRP A 111 -3.96 4.80 -4.47
C TRP A 111 -2.50 5.04 -4.89
N ALA A 112 -1.65 4.02 -4.85
CA ALA A 112 -0.27 4.11 -5.33
C ALA A 112 -0.21 4.37 -6.85
N GLU A 113 -1.05 3.69 -7.64
CA GLU A 113 -1.22 3.95 -9.08
C GLU A 113 -1.67 5.39 -9.32
N LYS A 114 -2.66 5.85 -8.56
CA LYS A 114 -3.16 7.22 -8.63
C LYS A 114 -2.08 8.24 -8.33
N ILE A 115 -1.05 7.95 -7.52
CA ILE A 115 0.09 8.84 -7.22
C ILE A 115 1.25 8.67 -8.21
N ASN A 116 1.22 7.62 -9.04
CA ASN A 116 2.34 7.22 -9.89
C ASN A 116 3.60 6.88 -9.07
N THR A 117 3.43 6.04 -8.05
CA THR A 117 4.51 5.58 -7.16
C THR A 117 4.56 4.05 -7.08
N GLU A 118 5.74 3.47 -6.87
CA GLU A 118 5.88 2.03 -6.69
C GLU A 118 5.37 1.59 -5.31
N SER A 119 4.53 0.56 -5.25
CA SER A 119 4.16 -0.08 -3.99
C SER A 119 5.24 -1.06 -3.52
N LEU A 120 5.81 -0.79 -2.35
CA LEU A 120 6.66 -1.74 -1.63
C LEU A 120 5.79 -2.48 -0.61
N TYR A 121 5.19 -3.60 -1.02
CA TYR A 121 4.02 -4.14 -0.32
C TYR A 121 4.39 -4.99 0.89
N THR A 122 3.74 -4.82 2.05
CA THR A 122 4.04 -5.66 3.23
C THR A 122 3.04 -6.81 3.38
N ILE A 123 3.53 -8.02 3.59
CA ILE A 123 2.72 -9.23 3.80
C ILE A 123 2.64 -9.53 5.30
N ASN A 124 1.46 -9.93 5.79
CA ASN A 124 1.28 -10.43 7.15
C ASN A 124 2.04 -11.75 7.35
N MET A 125 3.05 -11.74 8.24
CA MET A 125 3.77 -12.94 8.72
C MET A 125 3.65 -13.13 10.24
N GLY A 126 2.75 -12.38 10.90
CA GLY A 126 2.46 -12.53 12.33
C GLY A 126 1.38 -13.57 12.55
N THR A 127 0.12 -13.19 12.29
CA THR A 127 -1.04 -14.08 12.41
C THR A 127 -1.44 -14.75 11.10
N GLY A 128 -0.90 -14.29 9.97
CA GLY A 128 -1.14 -14.87 8.65
C GLY A 128 -0.42 -16.19 8.43
N THR A 129 -0.84 -16.92 7.39
CA THR A 129 -0.19 -18.18 6.98
C THR A 129 0.61 -18.00 5.68
N MET A 130 1.48 -18.97 5.39
CA MET A 130 2.16 -19.02 4.08
C MET A 130 1.15 -19.12 2.92
N GLN A 131 0.03 -19.82 3.11
CA GLN A 131 -1.02 -19.89 2.10
C GLN A 131 -1.64 -18.50 1.87
N ASP A 132 -1.89 -17.72 2.92
CA ASP A 132 -2.43 -16.36 2.77
C ASP A 132 -1.48 -15.44 1.98
N ALA A 133 -0.17 -15.62 2.14
CA ALA A 133 0.83 -14.88 1.37
C ALA A 133 0.86 -15.28 -0.11
N MET A 134 0.79 -16.58 -0.40
CA MET A 134 0.71 -17.08 -1.78
C MET A 134 -0.56 -16.61 -2.48
N ASP A 135 -1.69 -16.73 -1.80
CA ASP A 135 -3.00 -16.25 -2.27
C ASP A 135 -2.98 -14.75 -2.58
N LEU A 136 -2.33 -13.96 -1.72
CA LEU A 136 -2.16 -12.52 -1.92
C LEU A 136 -1.37 -12.25 -3.19
N VAL A 137 -0.20 -12.87 -3.35
CA VAL A 137 0.64 -12.66 -4.53
C VAL A 137 -0.09 -13.08 -5.82
N GLU A 138 -0.83 -14.19 -5.78
CA GLU A 138 -1.65 -14.63 -6.92
C GLU A 138 -2.76 -13.62 -7.25
N TYR A 139 -3.52 -13.16 -6.25
CA TYR A 139 -4.55 -12.13 -6.40
C TYR A 139 -3.96 -10.85 -7.00
N THR A 140 -2.83 -10.38 -6.46
CA THR A 140 -2.21 -9.12 -6.85
C THR A 140 -1.62 -9.14 -8.26
N ASN A 141 -0.91 -10.21 -8.63
CA ASN A 141 0.02 -10.19 -9.75
C ASN A 141 -0.29 -11.16 -10.90
N PHE A 142 -1.16 -12.15 -10.71
CA PHE A 142 -1.40 -13.14 -11.76
C PHE A 142 -2.44 -12.66 -12.78
N GLU A 143 -2.23 -12.97 -14.06
CA GLU A 143 -3.00 -12.39 -15.17
C GLU A 143 -4.47 -12.81 -15.17
N GLY A 144 -4.76 -14.08 -14.85
CA GLY A 144 -6.11 -14.64 -14.88
C GLY A 144 -6.07 -16.17 -14.94
N GLY A 145 -7.25 -16.79 -14.89
CA GLY A 145 -7.42 -18.24 -15.03
C GLY A 145 -7.16 -19.02 -13.75
N SER A 146 -7.04 -18.32 -12.63
CA SER A 146 -6.98 -18.89 -11.28
C SER A 146 -8.04 -18.24 -10.41
N TYR A 147 -8.42 -18.90 -9.31
CA TYR A 147 -9.46 -18.36 -8.41
C TYR A 147 -9.13 -16.94 -7.92
N TRP A 148 -7.90 -16.70 -7.45
CA TRP A 148 -7.55 -15.40 -6.88
C TRP A 148 -7.39 -14.31 -7.93
N SER A 149 -6.78 -14.62 -9.07
CA SER A 149 -6.63 -13.65 -10.16
C SER A 149 -7.98 -13.25 -10.76
N ASP A 150 -8.89 -14.21 -10.95
CA ASP A 150 -10.23 -13.93 -11.46
C ASP A 150 -11.10 -13.22 -10.41
N LEU A 151 -10.86 -13.46 -9.11
CA LEU A 151 -11.51 -12.72 -8.03
C LEU A 151 -11.10 -11.25 -8.04
N ARG A 152 -9.82 -10.91 -8.29
CA ARG A 152 -9.37 -9.51 -8.45
C ARG A 152 -10.13 -8.82 -9.59
N LYS A 153 -10.26 -9.51 -10.73
CA LYS A 153 -11.05 -8.99 -11.88
C LYS A 153 -12.49 -8.75 -11.48
N LYS A 154 -13.12 -9.71 -10.81
CA LYS A 154 -14.50 -9.59 -10.31
C LYS A 154 -14.66 -8.43 -9.33
N ASN A 155 -13.66 -8.15 -8.52
CA ASN A 155 -13.64 -7.04 -7.57
C ASN A 155 -13.38 -5.67 -8.23
N GLY A 156 -13.27 -5.62 -9.56
CA GLY A 156 -13.24 -4.37 -10.33
C GLY A 156 -11.85 -3.97 -10.83
N HIS A 157 -10.83 -4.81 -10.67
CA HIS A 157 -9.48 -4.53 -11.17
C HIS A 157 -8.99 -5.63 -12.12
N GLU A 158 -9.22 -5.43 -13.43
CA GLU A 158 -8.95 -6.44 -14.45
C GLU A 158 -7.46 -6.79 -14.58
N ALA A 159 -6.62 -5.76 -14.68
CA ALA A 159 -5.18 -5.92 -14.84
C ALA A 159 -4.50 -6.36 -13.52
N PRO A 160 -3.38 -7.09 -13.55
CA PRO A 160 -2.54 -7.26 -12.37
C PRO A 160 -1.95 -5.93 -11.90
N TYR A 161 -1.79 -5.76 -10.59
CA TYR A 161 -1.16 -4.58 -10.00
C TYR A 161 0.37 -4.54 -10.19
N LYS A 162 0.98 -5.69 -10.53
CA LYS A 162 2.42 -5.82 -10.85
C LYS A 162 3.35 -5.31 -9.72
N VAL A 163 2.99 -5.61 -8.48
CA VAL A 163 3.86 -5.34 -7.32
C VAL A 163 5.15 -6.14 -7.47
N LYS A 164 6.29 -5.45 -7.40
CA LYS A 164 7.62 -6.06 -7.64
C LYS A 164 8.39 -6.38 -6.36
N MET A 165 8.10 -5.66 -5.28
CA MET A 165 8.83 -5.77 -4.03
C MET A 165 7.85 -6.04 -2.89
N TYR A 166 8.13 -7.12 -2.15
CA TYR A 166 7.37 -7.51 -0.98
C TYR A 166 8.27 -7.52 0.26
N TYR A 167 7.77 -6.94 1.35
CA TYR A 167 8.30 -7.12 2.69
C TYR A 167 7.63 -8.35 3.32
N LEU A 168 8.45 -9.31 3.74
CA LEU A 168 7.99 -10.52 4.42
C LEU A 168 7.83 -10.22 5.91
N GLY A 169 6.63 -9.80 6.31
CA GLY A 169 6.33 -9.47 7.69
C GLY A 169 6.74 -8.08 8.12
N ASN A 170 6.44 -7.81 9.39
CA ASN A 170 6.90 -6.66 10.17
C ASN A 170 7.07 -7.06 11.63
#